data_AF-A0A967LX74-F1
#
_entry.id   AF-A0A967LX74-F1
#
_cell.length_a   1.000
_cell.length_b   1.000
_cell.length_c   1.000
_cell.angle_alpha   90.00
_cell.angle_beta   90.00
_cell.angle_gamma   90.00
#
_symmetry.space_group_name_H-M   'P 1'
#
loop_
_entity.id
_entity.type
_entity.pdbx_description
1 polymer ?
#
loop_
_entity_poly.entity_id
_entity_poly.type
_entity_poly.pdbx_seq_one_letter_code
_entity_poly.pdbx_strand_id
1 'polypeptide(L)' 'MPKFMKAAVSWLLAAVTAIAVGMPAQAAPPKDTFVMAKDISDLITLDPAEVFELSAGEIIANVYDRVMMFEPEDLTTLV' A
#
# COMPACT_ATOMS: atom_id res chain seq x y z
N MET A 1 15.16 38.55 32.75
CA MET A 1 14.91 38.39 31.29
C MET A 1 13.74 39.30 30.89
N PRO A 2 13.91 40.24 29.94
CA PRO A 2 12.90 41.22 29.59
C PRO A 2 11.63 40.54 29.02
N LYS A 3 10.45 41.00 29.43
CA LYS A 3 9.14 40.43 29.05
C LYS A 3 8.94 40.34 27.53
N PHE A 4 9.52 41.29 26.78
CA PHE A 4 9.53 41.31 25.31
C PHE A 4 10.22 40.10 24.68
N MET A 5 11.31 39.61 25.27
CA MET A 5 12.04 38.46 24.73
C MET A 5 11.29 37.15 24.94
N LYS A 6 10.51 37.04 26.03
CA LYS A 6 9.62 35.91 26.27
C LYS A 6 8.43 35.90 25.29
N ALA A 7 7.89 37.08 24.98
CA ALA A 7 6.80 37.22 24.00
C ALA A 7 7.26 36.84 22.58
N ALA A 8 8.44 37.30 22.15
CA ALA A 8 9.01 36.94 20.86
C ALA A 8 9.24 35.44 20.71
N VAL A 9 9.78 34.78 21.74
CA VAL A 9 9.97 33.32 21.77
C VAL A 9 8.62 32.59 21.73
N SER A 10 7.60 33.08 22.43
CA SER A 10 6.25 32.50 22.40
C SER A 10 5.60 32.58 21.02
N TRP A 11 5.75 33.71 20.32
CA TRP A 11 5.22 33.88 18.96
C TRP A 11 5.94 33.01 17.94
N LEU A 12 7.27 32.89 18.07
CA LEU A 12 8.06 32.02 17.23
C LEU A 12 7.65 30.55 17.41
N LEU A 13 7.46 30.13 18.66
CA LEU A 13 7.01 28.77 18.98
C LEU A 13 5.61 28.50 18.41
N ALA A 14 4.67 29.45 18.58
CA ALA A 14 3.33 29.33 18.02
C ALA A 14 3.34 29.21 16.49
N ALA A 15 4.19 29.98 15.80
CA ALA A 15 4.35 29.90 14.36
C ALA A 15 4.91 28.55 13.89
N VAL A 16 5.93 28.02 14.58
CA VAL A 16 6.50 26.70 14.27
C VAL A 16 5.48 25.59 14.46
N THR A 17 4.71 25.62 15.55
CA THR A 17 3.67 24.62 15.81
C THR A 17 2.54 24.69 14.78
N ALA A 18 2.14 25.89 14.37
CA ALA A 18 1.14 26.07 13.31
C ALA A 18 1.60 25.49 11.97
N ILE A 19 2.88 25.65 11.62
CA ILE A 19 3.47 25.05 10.41
C ILE A 19 3.52 23.52 10.54
N ALA A 20 3.95 22.99 11.69
CA ALA A 20 4.07 21.55 11.91
C ALA A 20 2.71 20.81 11.85
N VAL A 21 1.64 21.43 12.36
CA VAL A 21 0.27 20.86 12.32
C VAL A 21 -0.34 20.95 10.92
N GLY A 22 0.11 21.89 10.09
CA GLY A 22 -0.35 22.04 8.71
C GLY A 22 0.31 21.10 7.70
N MET A 23 1.34 20.33 8.11
CA MET A 23 2.00 19.39 7.21
C MET A 23 1.08 18.19 6.90
N PRO A 24 0.87 17.84 5.62
CA PRO A 24 0.08 16.67 5.27
C PRO A 24 0.79 15.40 5.78
N ALA A 25 0.04 14.51 6.44
CA ALA A 25 0.54 13.19 6.79
C ALA A 25 0.64 12.32 5.53
N GLN A 26 1.83 11.80 5.24
CA GLN A 26 2.05 10.89 4.11
C GLN A 26 1.83 9.45 4.57
N ALA A 27 0.73 8.84 4.15
CA ALA A 27 0.44 7.44 4.44
C ALA A 27 1.28 6.53 3.52
N ALA A 28 2.12 5.69 4.11
CA ALA A 28 2.80 4.60 3.43
C ALA A 28 2.11 3.27 3.76
N PRO A 29 2.18 2.26 2.88
CA PRO A 29 1.76 0.90 3.22
C PRO A 29 2.47 0.38 4.48
N PRO A 30 1.83 -0.46 5.30
CA PRO A 30 2.52 -1.19 6.35
C PRO A 30 3.72 -1.97 5.80
N LYS A 31 4.76 -2.16 6.61
CA LYS A 31 6.04 -2.78 6.19
C LYS A 31 5.87 -4.18 5.60
N ASP A 32 4.88 -4.92 6.07
CA ASP A 32 4.62 -6.31 5.69
C ASP A 32 3.36 -6.43 4.81
N THR A 33 3.00 -5.37 4.09
CA THR A 33 1.80 -5.35 3.25
C THR A 33 2.13 -4.79 1.88
N PHE A 34 1.96 -5.62 0.86
CA PHE A 34 2.00 -5.19 -0.52
C PHE A 34 0.64 -4.61 -0.92
N VAL A 35 0.63 -3.34 -1.35
CA VAL A 35 -0.58 -2.65 -1.82
C VAL A 35 -0.45 -2.43 -3.33
N MET A 36 -1.39 -2.98 -4.09
CA MET A 36 -1.44 -2.87 -5.54
C MET A 36 -2.77 -2.26 -5.98
N ALA A 37 -2.72 -1.25 -6.85
CA ALA A 37 -3.88 -0.78 -7.57
C ALA A 37 -4.07 -1.62 -8.84
N LYS A 38 -5.24 -2.24 -9.00
CA LYS A 38 -5.58 -3.09 -10.13
C LYS A 38 -7.03 -2.86 -10.55
N ASP A 39 -7.28 -2.80 -11.85
CA ASP A 39 -8.63 -2.88 -12.39
C ASP A 39 -9.11 -4.34 -12.34
N ILE A 40 -10.21 -4.57 -11.65
CA ILE A 40 -10.84 -5.89 -11.43
C ILE A 40 -12.29 -5.88 -11.91
N SER A 41 -12.64 -4.96 -12.80
CA SER A 41 -14.02 -4.80 -13.30
C SER A 41 -14.51 -5.99 -14.13
N ASP A 42 -13.59 -6.77 -14.69
CA ASP A 42 -13.89 -8.01 -15.41
C ASP A 42 -14.08 -9.21 -14.47
N LEU A 43 -13.83 -9.11 -13.17
CA LEU A 43 -13.91 -10.25 -12.25
C LEU A 43 -15.37 -10.68 -12.02
N ILE A 44 -15.69 -11.94 -12.36
CA ILE A 44 -17.04 -12.53 -12.18
C ILE A 44 -17.02 -13.61 -11.08
N THR A 45 -16.04 -14.51 -11.11
CA THR A 45 -15.96 -15.65 -10.19
C THR A 45 -14.53 -15.93 -9.72
N LEU A 46 -14.41 -16.60 -8.57
CA LEU A 46 -13.16 -17.13 -8.03
C LEU A 46 -13.20 -18.67 -7.91
N ASP A 47 -14.20 -19.33 -8.51
CA ASP A 47 -14.24 -20.78 -8.65
C ASP A 47 -13.27 -21.20 -9.77
N PRO A 48 -12.18 -21.92 -9.48
CA PRO A 48 -11.20 -22.32 -10.48
C PRO A 48 -11.79 -23.13 -11.65
N ALA A 49 -12.95 -23.79 -11.46
CA ALA A 49 -13.63 -24.54 -12.52
C ALA A 49 -14.39 -23.65 -13.51
N GLU A 50 -14.66 -22.39 -13.14
CA GLU A 50 -15.48 -21.45 -13.93
C GLU A 50 -14.79 -20.11 -14.20
N VAL A 51 -13.48 -19.99 -13.93
CA VAL A 51 -12.72 -18.76 -14.18
C VAL A 51 -12.28 -18.66 -15.63
N PHE A 52 -12.68 -17.58 -16.29
CA PHE A 52 -12.32 -17.27 -17.69
C PHE A 52 -11.77 -15.85 -17.86
N GLU A 53 -11.59 -15.12 -16.76
CA GLU A 53 -11.19 -13.72 -16.73
C GLU A 53 -9.72 -13.58 -16.33
N LEU A 54 -9.04 -12.55 -16.88
CA LEU A 54 -7.61 -12.36 -16.64
C LEU A 54 -7.34 -11.93 -15.20
N SER A 55 -8.16 -11.01 -14.66
CA SER A 55 -7.99 -10.51 -13.30
C SER A 55 -8.16 -11.61 -12.25
N ALA A 56 -9.19 -12.45 -12.41
CA ALA A 56 -9.46 -13.60 -11.55
C ALA A 56 -8.38 -14.68 -11.67
N GLY A 57 -7.89 -14.96 -12.89
CA GLY A 57 -6.81 -15.93 -13.11
C GLY A 57 -5.52 -15.58 -12.37
N GLU A 58 -5.15 -14.29 -12.33
CA GLU A 58 -4.02 -13.82 -11.53
C GLU A 58 -4.24 -13.96 -10.02
N ILE A 59 -5.45 -13.68 -9.52
CA ILE A 59 -5.76 -13.83 -8.09
C ILE A 59 -5.70 -15.31 -7.68
N ILE A 60 -6.28 -16.20 -8.48
CA ILE A 60 -6.28 -17.63 -8.20
C ILE A 60 -4.87 -18.21 -8.21
N ALA A 61 -3.96 -17.68 -9.03
CA ALA A 61 -2.56 -18.07 -9.01
C ALA A 61 -1.83 -17.75 -7.70
N ASN A 62 -2.37 -16.85 -6.87
CA ASN A 62 -1.79 -16.47 -5.58
C ASN A 62 -2.56 -17.06 -4.39
N VAL A 63 -3.83 -17.42 -4.55
CA VAL A 63 -4.72 -17.84 -3.45
C VAL A 63 -5.00 -19.34 -3.43
N TYR A 64 -4.97 -20.02 -4.58
CA TYR A 64 -5.16 -21.46 -4.68
C TYR A 64 -3.85 -22.18 -4.94
N ASP A 65 -3.67 -23.31 -4.28
CA ASP A 65 -2.54 -24.20 -4.51
C ASP A 65 -2.78 -25.10 -5.73
N ARG A 66 -1.71 -25.40 -6.47
CA ARG A 66 -1.76 -26.21 -7.70
C ARG A 66 -0.84 -27.40 -7.56
N VAL A 67 -1.22 -28.52 -8.18
CA VAL A 67 -0.37 -29.73 -8.20
C VAL A 67 0.97 -29.48 -8.89
N MET A 68 1.00 -28.53 -9.83
CA MET A 68 2.22 -28.07 -10.48
C MET A 68 2.11 -26.60 -10.87
N MET A 69 3.22 -25.86 -10.76
CA MET A 69 3.35 -24.47 -11.18
C MET A 69 4.80 -24.14 -11.53
N PHE A 70 5.01 -23.11 -12.36
CA PHE A 70 6.36 -22.60 -12.60
C PHE A 70 6.87 -21.82 -11.41
N GLU A 71 8.17 -21.94 -11.12
CA GLU A 71 8.81 -21.16 -10.07
C GLU A 71 8.77 -19.65 -10.41
N PRO A 72 8.31 -18.77 -9.51
CA PRO A 72 8.25 -17.34 -9.76
C PRO A 72 9.62 -16.73 -10.15
N GLU A 73 10.70 -17.27 -9.59
CA GLU A 73 12.08 -16.83 -9.85
C GLU A 73 12.71 -17.44 -11.13
N ASP A 74 12.22 -18.61 -11.58
CA ASP A 74 12.70 -19.31 -12.77
C ASP A 74 11.57 -20.05 -13.50
N LEU A 75 11.02 -19.39 -14.53
CA LEU A 75 9.93 -19.91 -15.35
C LEU A 75 10.31 -21.09 -16.26
N THR A 76 11.56 -21.57 -16.23
CA THR A 76 11.98 -22.80 -16.93
C THR A 76 11.86 -24.04 -16.04
N THR A 77 11.71 -23.84 -14.73
CA THR A 77 11.57 -24.89 -13.73
C THR A 77 10.11 -25.07 -13.35
N LEU A 78 9.62 -26.31 -13.42
CA LEU A 78 8.27 -26.71 -12.98
C LEU A 78 8.39 -27.46 -11.65
N VAL A 79 7.60 -27.03 -10.67
CA VAL A 79 7.48 -27.66 -9.33
C VAL A 79 6.07 -28.13 -9.04
#